data_AF-A0A1F8MQW9-F1
#
_entry.id   AF-A0A1F8MQW9-F1
#
_cell.length_a   1.000
_cell.length_b   1.000
_cell.length_c   1.000
_cell.angle_alpha   90.00
_cell.angle_beta   90.00
_cell.angle_gamma   90.00
#
_symmetry.space_group_name_H-M   'P 1'
#
loop_
_entity.id
_entity.type
_entity.pdbx_description
1 polymer ?
#
loop_
_entity_poly.entity_id
_entity_poly.type
_entity_poly.pdbx_seq_one_letter_code
_entity_poly.pdbx_strand_id
1 'polypeptide(L)' 'MRIRKLIKIGSITYFERKIVPVGNSLAITLPKSWVDRHGLKSGDTVEGMANSMLTIIPKRAGGSQ' A
#
# COMPACT_ATOMS: atom_id res chain seq x y z
N MET A 1 18.01 -13.76 11.27
CA MET A 1 16.91 -13.51 10.33
C MET A 1 15.63 -13.25 11.12
N ARG A 2 15.16 -11.99 11.27
CA ARG A 2 13.89 -11.70 11.95
C ARG A 2 12.75 -12.10 11.02
N ILE A 3 12.01 -13.14 11.39
CA ILE A 3 10.76 -13.52 10.73
C ILE A 3 9.80 -12.33 10.91
N ARG A 4 9.52 -11.59 9.83
CA ARG A 4 8.52 -10.51 9.88
C ARG A 4 7.15 -11.18 10.04
N LYS A 5 6.48 -10.91 11.16
CA LYS A 5 5.23 -11.56 11.54
C LYS A 5 4.12 -11.10 10.58
N LEU A 6 3.71 -11.97 9.68
CA LEU A 6 2.53 -11.78 8.87
C LEU A 6 1.36 -12.36 9.67
N ILE A 7 0.43 -11.48 10.08
CA ILE A 7 -0.78 -11.88 10.81
C ILE A 7 -1.95 -11.75 9.84
N LYS A 8 -2.74 -12.80 9.70
CA LYS A 8 -3.98 -12.80 8.93
C LYS A 8 -5.14 -12.77 9.93
N ILE A 9 -5.94 -11.71 9.89
CA ILE A 9 -7.16 -11.59 10.70
C ILE A 9 -8.32 -11.50 9.70
N GLY A 10 -9.04 -12.59 9.50
CA GLY A 10 -10.05 -12.71 8.44
C GLY A 10 -9.44 -12.51 7.04
N SER A 11 -9.95 -11.54 6.28
CA SER A 11 -9.45 -11.16 4.95
C SER A 11 -8.31 -10.12 5.00
N ILE A 12 -7.97 -9.60 6.18
CA ILE A 12 -6.98 -8.53 6.35
C ILE A 12 -5.59 -9.15 6.50
N THR A 13 -4.65 -8.67 5.67
CA THR A 13 -3.24 -9.04 5.73
C THR A 13 -2.44 -7.92 6.37
N TYR A 14 -1.87 -8.17 7.55
CA TYR A 14 -0.97 -7.23 8.23
C TYR A 14 0.48 -7.45 7.80
N PHE A 15 1.18 -6.36 7.50
CA PHE A 15 2.61 -6.39 7.17
C PHE A 15 3.35 -5.21 7.80
N GLU A 16 4.56 -5.48 8.29
CA GLU A 16 5.43 -4.45 8.84
C GLU A 16 6.43 -3.96 7.78
N ARG A 17 6.45 -2.64 7.58
CA ARG A 17 7.36 -1.94 6.67
C ARG A 17 8.05 -0.80 7.39
N LYS A 18 9.28 -0.54 6.98
CA LYS A 18 10.01 0.64 7.44
C LYS A 18 9.62 1.81 6.55
N ILE A 19 9.51 2.98 7.16
CA ILE A 19 9.44 4.25 6.43
C ILE A 19 10.83 4.52 5.84
N VAL A 20 10.87 5.02 4.61
CA VAL A 20 12.08 5.41 3.90
C VAL A 20 11.98 6.87 3.45
N PRO A 21 13.08 7.64 3.45
CA PRO A 21 13.08 8.99 2.93
C PRO A 21 12.96 8.99 1.40
N VAL A 22 12.17 9.93 0.85
CA VAL A 22 12.04 10.18 -0.59
C VAL A 22 11.96 11.69 -0.81
N GLY A 23 13.03 12.28 -1.35
CA GLY A 23 13.15 13.74 -1.45
C GLY A 23 13.00 14.40 -0.08
N ASN A 24 12.09 15.38 0.03
CA ASN A 24 11.74 16.06 1.29
C ASN A 24 10.57 15.39 2.03
N SER A 25 10.25 14.13 1.72
CA SER A 25 9.10 13.41 2.27
C SER A 25 9.46 12.00 2.73
N LEU A 26 8.46 11.28 3.22
CA LEU A 26 8.54 9.92 3.73
C LEU A 26 7.64 9.01 2.89
N ALA A 27 8.09 7.78 2.65
CA ALA A 27 7.36 6.76 1.92
C ALA A 27 7.37 5.41 2.63
N ILE A 28 6.36 4.59 2.36
CA ILE A 28 6.35 3.16 2.68
C ILE A 28 6.32 2.35 1.40
N THR A 29 6.98 1.18 1.40
CA THR A 29 6.90 0.25 0.28
C THR A 29 5.70 -0.68 0.44
N LEU A 30 4.88 -0.76 -0.60
CA LEU A 30 3.76 -1.68 -0.65
C LEU A 30 4.26 -3.11 -0.92
N PRO A 31 3.63 -4.16 -0.36
CA PRO A 31 3.97 -5.54 -0.70
C PRO A 31 3.79 -5.81 -2.19
N LYS A 32 4.77 -6.43 -2.84
CA LYS A 32 4.71 -6.77 -4.27
C LYS A 32 3.44 -7.52 -4.65
N SER A 33 3.04 -8.52 -3.85
CA SER A 33 1.82 -9.28 -4.10
C SER A 33 0.54 -8.45 -4.05
N TRP A 34 0.52 -7.35 -3.28
CA TRP A 34 -0.61 -6.43 -3.24
C TRP A 34 -0.61 -5.52 -4.48
N VAL A 35 0.56 -4.97 -4.83
CA VAL A 35 0.76 -4.18 -6.06
C VAL A 35 0.31 -4.97 -7.29
N ASP A 36 0.79 -6.21 -7.44
CA ASP A 36 0.47 -7.09 -8.56
C ASP A 36 -1.03 -7.42 -8.62
N ARG A 37 -1.65 -7.73 -7.47
CA ARG A 37 -3.08 -8.03 -7.37
C ARG A 37 -3.95 -6.85 -7.80
N HIS A 38 -3.54 -5.63 -7.46
CA HIS A 38 -4.29 -4.42 -7.76
C HIS A 38 -3.88 -3.76 -9.08
N GLY A 39 -2.94 -4.35 -9.82
CA GLY A 39 -2.49 -3.85 -11.12
C GLY A 39 -1.84 -2.46 -11.06
N LEU A 40 -1.28 -2.10 -9.90
CA LEU A 40 -0.69 -0.78 -9.69
C LEU A 40 0.66 -0.67 -10.38
N LYS A 41 0.90 0.46 -11.05
CA LYS A 41 2.17 0.79 -11.70
C LYS A 41 2.66 2.17 -11.27
N SER A 42 3.95 2.41 -11.46
CA SER A 42 4.54 3.74 -11.24
C SER A 42 3.79 4.80 -12.07
N GLY A 43 3.44 5.89 -11.42
CA GLY A 43 2.65 6.98 -12.02
C GLY A 43 1.15 6.88 -11.80
N ASP A 44 0.63 5.74 -11.31
CA ASP A 44 -0.78 5.64 -10.95
C ASP A 44 -1.11 6.56 -9.75
N THR A 45 -2.29 7.17 -9.81
CA THR A 45 -2.81 7.97 -8.70
C THR A 45 -3.61 7.07 -7.75
N VAL A 46 -3.29 7.16 -6.46
CA VAL A 46 -4.02 6.46 -5.38
C VAL A 46 -4.62 7.48 -4.42
N GLU A 47 -5.73 7.12 -3.80
CA GLU A 47 -6.29 7.91 -2.70
C GLU A 47 -5.85 7.33 -1.36
N GLY A 48 -5.45 8.22 -0.46
CA GLY A 48 -5.17 7.90 0.94
C GLY A 48 -6.21 8.56 1.83
N MET A 49 -6.80 7.77 2.73
CA MET A 49 -7.60 8.30 3.84
C MET A 49 -6.82 8.08 5.13
N ALA A 50 -6.57 9.16 5.88
CA ALA A 50 -5.74 9.14 7.06
C ALA A 50 -6.48 9.72 8.28
N ASN A 51 -6.73 8.85 9.28
CA ASN A 51 -7.06 9.23 10.66
C ASN A 51 -5.98 8.59 11.57
N SER A 52 -6.36 7.79 12.57
CA SER A 52 -5.43 6.92 13.31
C SER A 52 -4.93 5.73 12.50
N MET A 53 -5.55 5.47 11.35
CA MET A 53 -5.20 4.40 10.41
C MET A 53 -5.09 5.00 9.00
N LEU A 54 -4.01 4.65 8.29
CA LEU A 54 -3.85 4.98 6.87
C LEU A 54 -4.41 3.83 6.04
N THR A 55 -5.46 4.10 5.27
CA THR A 55 -6.02 3.16 4.31
C THR A 55 -5.72 3.63 2.90
N ILE A 56 -5.11 2.76 2.09
CA ILE A 56 -4.74 3.05 0.69
C ILE A 56 -5.76 2.36 -0.21
N ILE A 57 -6.45 3.13 -1.04
CA ILE A 57 -7.46 2.64 -1.97
C ILE A 57 -6.97 2.90 -3.41
N PRO A 58 -6.76 1.85 -4.22
CA PRO A 58 -6.48 2.00 -5.64
C PRO A 58 -7.67 2.68 -6.32
N LYS A 59 -7.41 3.77 -7.07
CA LYS A 59 -8.41 4.26 -8.02
C LYS A 59 -8.38 3.36 -9.24
N ARG A 60 -9.51 2.75 -9.61
CA ARG A 60 -9.65 2.21 -10.98
C ARG A 60 -9.44 3.39 -11.93
N ALA A 61 -8.54 3.26 -12.90
CA ALA A 61 -8.48 4.19 -14.01
C ALA A 61 -9.89 4.24 -14.61
N GLY A 62 -10.54 5.40 -14.53
CA GLY A 62 -11.90 5.56 -15.03
C GLY A 62 -11.94 5.16 -16.49
N GLY A 63 -12.76 4.16 -16.81
CA GLY A 63 -13.38 4.13 -18.12
C GLY A 63 -14.29 5.34 -18.16
N SER A 64 -13.99 6.28 -19.05
CA SER A 64 -14.94 7.32 -19.45
C SER A 64 -16.24 6.62 -19.86
N GLN A 65 -17.30 6.80 -19.08
CA GLN A 65 -18.67 6.68 -19.58
C GLN A 65 -19.06 8.01 -20.23
#